data_AF-A0A3B3H6T1-F1
#
_entry.id   AF-A0A3B3H6T1-F1
#
_cell.length_a   1.000
_cell.length_b   1.000
_cell.length_c   1.000
_cell.angle_alpha   90.00
_cell.angle_beta   90.00
_cell.angle_gamma   90.00
#
_symmetry.space_group_name_H-M   'P 1'
#
loop_
_entity.id
_entity.type
_entity.pdbx_description
1 polymer ?
#
loop_
_entity_poly.entity_id
_entity_poly.type
_entity_poly.pdbx_seq_one_letter_code
_entity_poly.pdbx_strand_id
1 'polypeptide(L)'
;TKTAGPHIVTSQSEEPRNPAVAFHWLSFAYQGLTDIPYDAILTQEDALEVLDLSYNLPYWNPALLGRLERLSTLILDSNRYTSHVKFPYMPSVTTVCINKNRINNLPLFVEEIRRKFPSIRILSMMNNEAAPSYFNGGSLAQHIDYRQYVISQIPSLEILDDTEVLEEERVQARRTYRLQRGGLSGRKKDDSSRKHIQGRPNSIRRQ
;
A
#
# COMPACT_ATOMS: atom_id res chain seq x y z
N THR A 1 27.07 -36.88 -59.29
CA THR A 1 25.82 -36.89 -58.50
C THR A 1 25.94 -35.85 -57.40
N LYS A 2 25.44 -34.63 -57.66
CA LYS A 2 25.46 -33.49 -56.72
C LYS A 2 24.05 -33.37 -56.13
N THR A 3 23.89 -33.59 -54.83
CA THR A 3 22.62 -33.43 -54.12
C THR A 3 22.50 -32.04 -53.54
N ALA A 4 21.42 -31.36 -53.91
CA ALA A 4 21.02 -30.03 -53.50
C ALA A 4 20.58 -30.00 -52.02
N GLY A 5 21.00 -28.97 -51.29
CA GLY A 5 20.42 -28.60 -49.99
C GLY A 5 19.19 -27.70 -50.19
N PRO A 6 18.16 -27.78 -49.33
CA PRO A 6 16.97 -26.96 -49.47
C PRO A 6 17.23 -25.53 -48.98
N HIS A 7 17.01 -24.56 -49.86
CA HIS A 7 16.83 -23.16 -49.51
C HIS A 7 15.46 -22.99 -48.86
N ILE A 8 15.43 -22.59 -47.58
CA ILE A 8 14.23 -22.05 -46.94
C ILE A 8 14.30 -20.53 -47.07
N VAL A 9 13.46 -20.00 -47.95
CA VAL A 9 13.09 -18.59 -48.01
C VAL A 9 11.83 -18.43 -47.18
N THR A 10 11.86 -17.58 -46.17
CA THR A 10 10.63 -17.06 -45.54
C THR A 10 10.81 -15.58 -45.23
N SER A 11 10.42 -14.78 -46.23
CA SER A 11 9.69 -13.51 -46.13
C SER A 11 9.69 -12.78 -44.77
N GLN A 12 10.44 -11.69 -44.70
CA GLN A 12 10.19 -10.60 -43.76
C GLN A 12 9.01 -9.77 -44.28
N SER A 13 7.87 -9.88 -43.61
CA SER A 13 6.79 -8.89 -43.69
C SER A 13 6.97 -7.94 -42.50
N GLU A 14 7.57 -6.78 -42.73
CA GLU A 14 7.60 -5.68 -41.77
C GLU A 14 6.23 -4.99 -41.76
N GLU A 15 5.41 -5.27 -40.74
CA GLU A 15 4.33 -4.36 -40.37
C GLU A 15 4.88 -3.23 -39.49
N PRO A 16 4.42 -1.98 -39.67
CA PRO A 16 4.87 -0.86 -38.86
C PRO A 16 4.28 -0.98 -37.44
N ARG A 17 5.13 -1.32 -36.46
CA ARG A 17 4.75 -1.30 -35.05
C ARG A 17 4.46 0.14 -34.61
N ASN A 18 3.19 0.40 -34.31
CA ASN A 18 2.70 1.52 -33.52
C ASN A 18 3.61 1.77 -32.30
N PRO A 19 4.06 3.00 -31.98
CA PRO A 19 4.85 3.26 -30.79
C PRO A 19 3.92 3.11 -29.58
N ALA A 20 3.74 1.87 -29.12
CA ALA A 20 3.19 1.59 -27.82
C ALA A 20 3.99 2.41 -26.80
N VAL A 21 3.30 3.11 -25.92
CA VAL A 21 3.90 3.78 -24.76
C VAL A 21 4.64 2.69 -23.98
N ALA A 22 5.95 2.58 -24.22
CA ALA A 22 6.77 1.55 -23.63
C ALA A 22 7.09 2.01 -22.21
N PHE A 23 6.37 1.48 -21.22
CA PHE A 23 6.76 1.64 -19.83
C PHE A 23 8.17 1.07 -19.65
N HIS A 24 9.03 1.80 -18.95
CA HIS A 24 10.33 1.24 -18.59
C HIS A 24 10.15 0.23 -17.47
N TRP A 25 10.23 -1.04 -17.84
CA TRP A 25 10.04 -2.20 -16.96
C TRP A 25 11.37 -2.88 -16.69
N LEU A 26 11.64 -3.17 -15.41
CA LEU A 26 12.78 -3.97 -14.98
C LEU A 26 12.32 -5.07 -14.02
N SER A 27 12.69 -6.32 -14.30
CA SER A 27 12.37 -7.46 -13.45
C SER A 27 13.62 -8.22 -13.03
N PHE A 28 13.67 -8.54 -11.74
CA PHE A 28 14.59 -9.49 -11.14
C PHE A 28 13.85 -10.67 -10.50
N ALA A 29 12.67 -11.01 -11.04
CA ALA A 29 11.89 -12.10 -10.50
C ALA A 29 12.58 -13.46 -10.70
N TYR A 30 12.40 -14.38 -9.73
CA TYR A 30 12.92 -15.75 -9.79
C TYR A 30 14.45 -15.89 -9.88
N GLN A 31 15.21 -14.89 -9.47
CA GLN A 31 16.67 -14.92 -9.57
C GLN A 31 17.36 -15.48 -8.32
N GLY A 32 16.60 -15.87 -7.30
CA GLY A 32 17.17 -16.37 -6.05
C GLY A 32 18.04 -15.33 -5.35
N LEU A 33 17.71 -14.05 -5.53
CA LEU A 33 18.46 -12.93 -4.96
C LEU A 33 18.58 -13.07 -3.45
N THR A 34 19.72 -12.68 -2.88
CA THR A 34 19.93 -12.50 -1.43
C THR A 34 19.72 -11.05 -0.98
N ASP A 35 19.86 -10.11 -1.92
CA ASP A 35 19.81 -8.68 -1.69
C ASP A 35 19.15 -7.99 -2.89
N ILE A 36 18.70 -6.75 -2.71
CA ILE A 36 18.18 -5.95 -3.82
C ILE A 36 19.36 -5.51 -4.69
N PRO A 37 19.36 -5.77 -6.02
CA PRO A 37 20.46 -5.44 -6.92
C PRO A 37 20.47 -3.95 -7.26
N TYR A 38 20.77 -3.11 -6.27
CA TYR A 38 20.72 -1.66 -6.38
C TYR A 38 21.62 -1.11 -7.47
N ASP A 39 22.82 -1.66 -7.66
CA ASP A 39 23.74 -1.20 -8.69
C ASP A 39 23.12 -1.31 -10.09
N ALA A 40 22.33 -2.35 -10.34
CA ALA A 40 21.62 -2.53 -11.61
C ALA A 40 20.36 -1.66 -11.70
N ILE A 41 19.56 -1.60 -10.62
CA ILE A 41 18.30 -0.84 -10.58
C ILE A 41 18.56 0.66 -10.75
N LEU A 42 19.57 1.19 -10.06
CA LEU A 42 19.85 2.63 -10.01
C LEU A 42 20.52 3.15 -11.29
N THR A 43 20.91 2.28 -12.23
CA THR A 43 21.29 2.72 -13.58
C THR A 43 20.13 3.35 -14.36
N GLN A 44 18.89 3.12 -13.93
CA GLN A 44 17.67 3.61 -14.55
C GLN A 44 16.85 4.49 -13.61
N GLU A 45 17.47 5.13 -12.61
CA GLU A 45 16.74 5.79 -11.50
C GLU A 45 15.73 6.86 -11.98
N ASP A 46 16.10 7.61 -13.02
CA ASP A 46 15.32 8.70 -13.58
C ASP A 46 14.30 8.27 -14.64
N ALA A 47 14.21 6.97 -14.94
CA ALA A 47 13.45 6.46 -16.08
C ALA A 47 12.55 5.28 -15.72
N LEU A 48 12.87 4.51 -14.68
CA LEU A 48 12.20 3.26 -14.33
C LEU A 48 10.78 3.51 -13.80
N GLU A 49 9.80 2.85 -14.41
CA GLU A 49 8.37 3.02 -14.09
C GLU A 49 7.79 1.77 -13.42
N VAL A 50 8.29 0.58 -13.76
CA VAL A 50 7.87 -0.68 -13.13
C VAL A 50 9.05 -1.51 -12.69
N LEU A 51 9.05 -1.92 -11.42
CA LEU A 51 10.06 -2.77 -10.81
C LEU A 51 9.42 -4.02 -10.23
N ASP A 52 9.88 -5.17 -10.71
CA ASP A 52 9.45 -6.48 -10.24
C ASP A 52 10.60 -7.22 -9.54
N LEU A 53 10.42 -7.49 -8.25
CA LEU A 53 11.35 -8.23 -7.38
C LEU A 53 10.72 -9.54 -6.87
N SER A 54 9.73 -10.08 -7.57
CA SER A 54 8.95 -11.20 -7.06
C SER A 54 9.74 -12.51 -6.99
N TYR A 55 9.30 -13.47 -6.18
CA TYR A 55 9.87 -14.83 -6.14
C TYR A 55 11.38 -14.87 -5.85
N ASN A 56 11.80 -14.15 -4.83
CA ASN A 56 13.14 -14.24 -4.29
C ASN A 56 13.08 -14.67 -2.81
N LEU A 57 14.25 -14.84 -2.18
CA LEU A 57 14.38 -15.50 -0.88
C LEU A 57 14.73 -14.66 0.39
N PRO A 58 14.81 -13.30 0.44
CA PRO A 58 15.53 -12.67 1.58
C PRO A 58 14.73 -11.77 2.51
N TYR A 59 15.45 -11.35 3.56
CA TYR A 59 15.17 -10.20 4.41
C TYR A 59 15.75 -8.95 3.74
N TRP A 60 14.95 -8.26 2.94
CA TRP A 60 15.39 -7.09 2.21
C TRP A 60 15.21 -5.78 2.97
N ASN A 61 16.16 -4.88 2.78
CA ASN A 61 16.02 -3.48 3.15
C ASN A 61 15.75 -2.65 1.87
N PRO A 62 14.50 -2.22 1.59
CA PRO A 62 14.15 -1.45 0.40
C PRO A 62 14.51 0.05 0.49
N ALA A 63 15.32 0.48 1.46
CA ALA A 63 15.60 1.89 1.75
C ALA A 63 16.07 2.73 0.55
N LEU A 64 16.80 2.16 -0.42
CA LEU A 64 17.29 2.93 -1.57
C LEU A 64 16.30 3.01 -2.74
N LEU A 65 15.17 2.28 -2.69
CA LEU A 65 14.14 2.37 -3.74
C LEU A 65 13.51 3.77 -3.80
N GLY A 66 13.62 4.58 -2.75
CA GLY A 66 13.14 5.96 -2.71
C GLY A 66 13.82 6.90 -3.71
N ARG A 67 14.93 6.48 -4.34
CA ARG A 67 15.59 7.21 -5.43
C ARG A 67 14.86 7.10 -6.77
N LEU A 68 13.94 6.15 -6.92
CA LEU A 68 13.24 5.90 -8.17
C LEU A 68 12.06 6.86 -8.32
N GLU A 69 12.34 8.10 -8.72
CA GLU A 69 11.35 9.19 -8.75
C GLU A 69 10.19 8.95 -9.71
N ARG A 70 10.38 8.12 -10.75
CA ARG A 70 9.36 7.76 -11.74
C ARG A 70 8.65 6.44 -11.48
N LEU A 71 9.06 5.68 -10.46
CA LEU A 71 8.50 4.36 -10.22
C LEU A 71 7.03 4.45 -9.83
N SER A 72 6.14 3.93 -10.69
CA SER A 72 4.70 3.89 -10.43
C SER A 72 4.24 2.54 -9.87
N THR A 73 4.90 1.46 -10.27
CA THR A 73 4.50 0.08 -9.94
C THR A 73 5.64 -0.69 -9.29
N LEU A 74 5.38 -1.23 -8.10
CA LEU A 74 6.31 -2.07 -7.35
C LEU A 74 5.69 -3.44 -7.08
N ILE A 75 6.33 -4.49 -7.58
CA ILE A 75 5.87 -5.89 -7.45
C ILE A 75 6.85 -6.66 -6.57
N LEU A 76 6.35 -7.21 -5.47
CA LEU A 76 7.10 -7.82 -4.36
C LEU A 76 6.54 -9.20 -4.00
N ASP A 77 5.82 -9.83 -4.94
CA ASP A 77 5.07 -11.06 -4.69
C ASP A 77 5.99 -12.22 -4.31
N SER A 78 5.50 -13.14 -3.48
CA SER A 78 6.18 -14.40 -3.13
C SER A 78 7.60 -14.20 -2.59
N ASN A 79 7.75 -13.25 -1.65
CA ASN A 79 8.96 -13.04 -0.89
C ASN A 79 8.74 -13.42 0.59
N ARG A 80 9.59 -12.92 1.50
CA ARG A 80 9.50 -13.18 2.96
C ARG A 80 9.26 -11.90 3.77
N TYR A 81 8.67 -10.86 3.16
CA TYR A 81 8.36 -9.63 3.88
C TYR A 81 7.41 -9.88 5.03
N THR A 82 7.70 -9.27 6.16
CA THR A 82 6.83 -9.26 7.33
C THR A 82 6.19 -7.89 7.49
N SER A 83 5.26 -7.75 8.43
CA SER A 83 4.64 -6.48 8.81
C SER A 83 5.64 -5.40 9.25
N HIS A 84 6.91 -5.76 9.52
CA HIS A 84 7.98 -4.87 9.95
C HIS A 84 8.84 -4.33 8.80
N VAL A 85 8.56 -4.67 7.54
CA VAL A 85 9.23 -4.06 6.39
C VAL A 85 9.19 -2.53 6.49
N LYS A 86 10.31 -1.88 6.15
CA LYS A 86 10.44 -0.42 6.18
C LYS A 86 10.71 0.11 4.80
N PHE A 87 9.70 0.77 4.23
CA PHE A 87 9.82 1.39 2.92
C PHE A 87 10.36 2.82 3.06
N PRO A 88 11.13 3.29 2.05
CA PRO A 88 11.39 4.72 1.92
C PRO A 88 10.11 5.45 1.52
N TYR A 89 10.12 6.77 1.64
CA TYR A 89 9.01 7.58 1.12
C TYR A 89 9.06 7.58 -0.41
N MET A 90 7.98 7.15 -1.06
CA MET A 90 7.88 6.91 -2.50
C MET A 90 6.57 7.49 -3.04
N PRO A 91 6.51 8.82 -3.27
CA PRO A 91 5.26 9.49 -3.64
C PRO A 91 4.78 9.21 -5.07
N SER A 92 5.64 8.69 -5.94
CA SER A 92 5.33 8.30 -7.32
C SER A 92 4.60 6.96 -7.42
N VAL A 93 4.75 6.08 -6.43
CA VAL A 93 4.17 4.73 -6.48
C VAL A 93 2.67 4.79 -6.28
N THR A 94 1.94 4.28 -7.28
CA THR A 94 0.48 4.15 -7.27
C THR A 94 0.03 2.71 -7.08
N THR A 95 0.89 1.74 -7.41
CA THR A 95 0.57 0.32 -7.43
C THR A 95 1.60 -0.49 -6.65
N VAL A 96 1.13 -1.24 -5.65
CA VAL A 96 1.97 -2.19 -4.89
C VAL A 96 1.32 -3.56 -4.91
N CYS A 97 2.05 -4.56 -5.40
CA CYS A 97 1.70 -5.97 -5.26
C CYS A 97 2.68 -6.62 -4.27
N ILE A 98 2.18 -7.22 -3.19
CA ILE A 98 2.98 -7.87 -2.14
C ILE A 98 2.31 -9.17 -1.69
N ASN A 99 1.76 -9.91 -2.64
CA ASN A 99 1.05 -11.15 -2.41
C ASN A 99 1.97 -12.24 -1.87
N LYS A 100 1.42 -13.22 -1.15
CA LYS A 100 2.15 -14.43 -0.69
C LYS A 100 3.43 -14.10 0.09
N ASN A 101 3.36 -13.11 0.98
CA ASN A 101 4.42 -12.77 1.92
C ASN A 101 4.07 -13.27 3.34
N ARG A 102 4.81 -12.83 4.37
CA ARG A 102 4.62 -13.20 5.79
C ARG A 102 4.06 -12.03 6.60
N ILE A 103 3.20 -11.21 6.01
CA ILE A 103 2.55 -10.11 6.69
C ILE A 103 1.43 -10.68 7.56
N ASN A 104 1.48 -10.41 8.87
CA ASN A 104 0.59 -10.98 9.89
C ASN A 104 -0.01 -9.94 10.85
N ASN A 105 0.43 -8.68 10.76
CA ASN A 105 -0.06 -7.56 11.55
C ASN A 105 -0.56 -6.47 10.60
N LEU A 106 -1.87 -6.51 10.34
CA LEU A 106 -2.53 -5.64 9.38
C LEU A 106 -2.40 -4.14 9.74
N PRO A 107 -2.72 -3.68 10.96
CA PRO A 107 -2.58 -2.26 11.31
C PRO A 107 -1.18 -1.70 11.10
N LEU A 108 -0.16 -2.46 11.50
CA LEU A 108 1.23 -2.04 11.36
C LEU A 108 1.63 -1.89 9.88
N PHE A 109 1.27 -2.88 9.05
CA PHE A 109 1.61 -2.87 7.63
C PHE A 109 0.84 -1.78 6.86
N VAL A 110 -0.46 -1.64 7.11
CA VAL A 110 -1.30 -0.63 6.44
C VAL A 110 -0.83 0.79 6.79
N GLU A 111 -0.41 1.04 8.03
CA GLU A 111 0.16 2.33 8.41
C GLU A 111 1.49 2.62 7.69
N GLU A 112 2.34 1.60 7.51
CA GLU A 112 3.55 1.72 6.70
C GLU A 112 3.20 2.08 5.25
N ILE A 113 2.28 1.35 4.61
CA ILE A 113 1.84 1.63 3.24
C ILE A 113 1.31 3.07 3.10
N ARG A 114 0.37 3.45 3.98
CA ARG A 114 -0.26 4.77 3.98
C ARG A 114 0.75 5.91 4.12
N ARG A 115 1.79 5.74 4.94
CA ARG A 115 2.80 6.78 5.18
C ARG A 115 3.84 6.86 4.07
N LYS A 116 4.17 5.72 3.44
CA LYS A 116 5.28 5.61 2.49
C LYS A 116 4.85 5.76 1.04
N PHE A 117 3.61 5.41 0.73
CA PHE A 117 3.01 5.50 -0.61
C PHE A 117 1.77 6.41 -0.58
N PRO A 118 1.95 7.73 -0.43
CA PRO A 118 0.83 8.67 -0.27
C PRO A 118 -0.10 8.74 -1.50
N SER A 119 0.36 8.31 -2.67
CA SER A 119 -0.39 8.30 -3.93
C SER A 119 -0.93 6.93 -4.30
N ILE A 120 -0.94 5.97 -3.36
CA ILE A 120 -1.37 4.60 -3.65
C ILE A 120 -2.85 4.54 -4.06
N ARG A 121 -3.10 3.82 -5.16
CA ARG A 121 -4.43 3.57 -5.75
C ARG A 121 -4.70 2.07 -5.87
N ILE A 122 -3.67 1.25 -6.04
CA ILE A 122 -3.81 -0.21 -6.17
C ILE A 122 -2.91 -0.89 -5.15
N LEU A 123 -3.49 -1.74 -4.31
CA LEU A 123 -2.78 -2.55 -3.33
C LEU A 123 -3.27 -3.98 -3.44
N SER A 124 -2.35 -4.93 -3.62
CA SER A 124 -2.65 -6.36 -3.58
C SER A 124 -1.79 -7.02 -2.51
N MET A 125 -2.42 -7.64 -1.52
CA MET A 125 -1.75 -8.33 -0.41
C MET A 125 -2.35 -9.72 -0.15
N MET A 126 -2.98 -10.31 -1.15
CA MET A 126 -3.56 -11.65 -1.12
C MET A 126 -2.57 -12.69 -0.61
N ASN A 127 -3.11 -13.73 0.03
CA ASN A 127 -2.33 -14.84 0.59
C ASN A 127 -1.26 -14.42 1.61
N ASN A 128 -1.44 -13.29 2.30
CA ASN A 128 -0.77 -12.98 3.56
C ASN A 128 -1.68 -13.38 4.74
N GLU A 129 -1.10 -13.70 5.90
CA GLU A 129 -1.86 -14.03 7.11
C GLU A 129 -2.77 -12.86 7.56
N ALA A 130 -2.30 -11.62 7.35
CA ALA A 130 -3.03 -10.39 7.59
C ALA A 130 -4.16 -10.10 6.57
N ALA A 131 -4.24 -10.86 5.47
CA ALA A 131 -5.24 -10.74 4.41
C ALA A 131 -6.02 -12.07 4.29
N PRO A 132 -6.91 -12.37 5.26
CA PRO A 132 -7.69 -13.60 5.25
C PRO A 132 -8.63 -13.63 4.05
N SER A 133 -8.62 -14.75 3.33
CA SER A 133 -9.48 -15.06 2.19
C SER A 133 -9.76 -16.55 2.14
N TYR A 134 -10.67 -16.99 1.27
CA TYR A 134 -10.93 -18.42 1.07
C TYR A 134 -9.66 -19.19 0.65
N PHE A 135 -8.72 -18.53 -0.04
CA PHE A 135 -7.48 -19.13 -0.53
C PHE A 135 -6.46 -19.47 0.57
N ASN A 136 -6.56 -18.86 1.76
CA ASN A 136 -5.66 -19.11 2.89
C ASN A 136 -6.39 -19.52 4.18
N GLY A 137 -7.61 -20.05 4.05
CA GLY A 137 -8.40 -20.59 5.17
C GLY A 137 -9.19 -19.54 5.97
N GLY A 138 -9.26 -18.30 5.48
CA GLY A 138 -10.09 -17.25 6.05
C GLY A 138 -11.57 -17.44 5.72
N SER A 139 -12.43 -17.04 6.66
CA SER A 139 -13.88 -16.95 6.44
C SER A 139 -14.26 -15.67 5.67
N LEU A 140 -15.45 -15.67 5.05
CA LEU A 140 -15.99 -14.49 4.38
C LEU A 140 -16.08 -13.27 5.33
N ALA A 141 -16.47 -13.50 6.60
CA ALA A 141 -16.55 -12.44 7.58
C ALA A 141 -15.18 -11.80 7.88
N GLN A 142 -14.13 -12.63 8.02
CA GLN A 142 -12.77 -12.14 8.22
C GLN A 142 -12.26 -11.36 7.00
N HIS A 143 -12.54 -11.84 5.79
CA HIS A 143 -12.19 -11.14 4.55
C HIS A 143 -12.87 -9.76 4.48
N ILE A 144 -14.17 -9.69 4.79
CA ILE A 144 -14.93 -8.43 4.81
C ILE A 144 -14.37 -7.45 5.86
N ASP A 145 -14.05 -7.93 7.06
CA ASP A 145 -13.45 -7.13 8.14
C ASP A 145 -12.09 -6.55 7.72
N TYR A 146 -11.20 -7.41 7.21
CA TYR A 146 -9.93 -7.02 6.60
C TYR A 146 -10.10 -5.93 5.53
N ARG A 147 -10.99 -6.16 4.57
CA ARG A 147 -11.20 -5.27 3.43
C ARG A 147 -11.71 -3.90 3.87
N GLN A 148 -12.71 -3.88 4.76
CA GLN A 148 -13.23 -2.63 5.34
C GLN A 148 -12.17 -1.88 6.15
N TYR A 149 -11.31 -2.60 6.89
CA TYR A 149 -10.23 -1.96 7.63
C TYR A 149 -9.29 -1.24 6.68
N VAL A 150 -8.74 -1.91 5.66
CA VAL A 150 -7.81 -1.31 4.70
C VAL A 150 -8.43 -0.10 4.00
N ILE A 151 -9.67 -0.22 3.50
CA ILE A 151 -10.41 0.87 2.85
C ILE A 151 -10.58 2.08 3.80
N SER A 152 -10.83 1.84 5.09
CA SER A 152 -10.98 2.92 6.07
C SER A 152 -9.69 3.69 6.32
N GLN A 153 -8.54 3.01 6.23
CA GLN A 153 -7.22 3.59 6.52
C GLN A 153 -6.56 4.22 5.29
N ILE A 154 -6.89 3.76 4.08
CA ILE A 154 -6.34 4.26 2.81
C ILE A 154 -7.48 4.72 1.89
N PRO A 155 -8.04 5.93 2.12
CA PRO A 155 -9.20 6.40 1.35
C PRO A 155 -8.94 6.62 -0.14
N SER A 156 -7.68 6.77 -0.57
CA SER A 156 -7.30 6.93 -1.99
C SER A 156 -7.34 5.64 -2.80
N LEU A 157 -7.48 4.48 -2.14
CA LEU A 157 -7.37 3.18 -2.78
C LEU A 157 -8.56 2.93 -3.71
N GLU A 158 -8.31 2.54 -4.95
CA GLU A 158 -9.30 2.24 -6.00
C GLU A 158 -9.46 0.76 -6.23
N ILE A 159 -8.38 -0.01 -6.10
CA ILE A 159 -8.40 -1.47 -6.21
C ILE A 159 -7.68 -2.03 -4.99
N LEU A 160 -8.36 -2.96 -4.31
CA LEU A 160 -7.79 -3.74 -3.23
C LEU A 160 -7.87 -5.21 -3.61
N ASP A 161 -6.72 -5.86 -3.59
CA ASP A 161 -6.50 -7.23 -4.06
C ASP A 161 -6.88 -7.38 -5.54
N ASP A 162 -8.01 -8.03 -5.83
CA ASP A 162 -8.50 -8.35 -7.17
C ASP A 162 -9.79 -7.59 -7.54
N THR A 163 -10.27 -6.71 -6.67
CA THR A 163 -11.59 -6.06 -6.82
C THR A 163 -11.55 -4.56 -6.57
N GLU A 164 -12.33 -3.83 -7.38
CA GLU A 164 -12.55 -2.38 -7.22
C GLU A 164 -13.16 -2.06 -5.85
N VAL A 165 -12.75 -0.94 -5.26
CA VAL A 165 -13.28 -0.39 -4.03
C VAL A 165 -14.52 0.45 -4.34
N LEU A 166 -15.70 -0.11 -4.07
CA LEU A 166 -16.97 0.55 -4.35
C LEU A 166 -17.33 1.59 -3.28
N GLU A 167 -18.12 2.61 -3.64
CA GLU A 167 -18.53 3.66 -2.67
C GLU A 167 -19.33 3.10 -1.48
N GLU A 168 -20.13 2.04 -1.70
CA GLU A 168 -20.86 1.35 -0.64
C GLU A 168 -19.92 0.78 0.43
N GLU A 169 -18.82 0.17 -0.01
CA GLU A 169 -17.79 -0.36 0.88
C GLU A 169 -17.11 0.77 1.65
N ARG A 170 -16.86 1.91 1.01
CA ARG A 170 -16.30 3.09 1.68
C ARG A 170 -17.22 3.63 2.76
N VAL A 171 -18.52 3.73 2.47
CA VAL A 171 -19.53 4.14 3.45
C VAL A 171 -19.53 3.18 4.63
N GLN A 172 -19.51 1.87 4.37
CA GLN A 172 -19.51 0.86 5.41
C GLN A 172 -18.22 0.90 6.25
N ALA A 173 -17.05 0.91 5.62
CA ALA A 173 -15.75 1.01 6.26
C ALA A 173 -15.64 2.25 7.18
N ARG A 174 -16.12 3.41 6.74
CA ARG A 174 -16.16 4.65 7.55
C ARG A 174 -17.09 4.52 8.77
N ARG A 175 -18.19 3.77 8.67
CA ARG A 175 -19.10 3.52 9.78
C ARG A 175 -18.51 2.54 10.79
N THR A 176 -17.88 1.46 10.31
CA THR A 176 -17.29 0.40 11.14
C THR A 176 -16.04 0.90 11.88
N TYR A 177 -15.08 1.48 11.16
CA TYR A 177 -13.76 1.85 11.69
C TYR A 177 -13.59 3.35 11.88
N ARG A 178 -14.67 4.05 12.28
CA ARG A 178 -14.74 5.52 12.43
C ARG A 178 -13.36 6.10 12.69
N LEU A 179 -12.81 6.78 11.68
CA LEU A 179 -11.58 7.54 11.86
C LEU A 179 -11.83 8.47 13.04
N GLN A 180 -11.22 8.19 14.19
CA GLN A 180 -11.05 9.19 15.23
C GLN A 180 -10.11 10.23 14.64
N ARG A 181 -10.64 11.13 13.80
CA ARG A 181 -10.02 12.41 13.54
C ARG A 181 -10.05 13.14 14.88
N GLY A 182 -8.99 12.96 15.66
CA GLY A 182 -8.71 13.79 16.81
C GLY A 182 -8.52 15.23 16.33
N GLY A 183 -9.33 16.14 16.87
CA GLY A 183 -9.11 17.58 16.80
C GLY A 183 -10.30 18.38 16.29
N LEU A 184 -10.83 19.24 17.17
CA LEU A 184 -11.77 20.34 16.91
C LEU A 184 -13.26 19.97 16.85
N SER A 185 -13.83 19.51 17.97
CA SER A 185 -15.13 20.05 18.38
C SER A 185 -14.95 20.81 19.69
N GLY A 186 -15.11 22.13 19.61
CA GLY A 186 -15.06 23.00 20.77
C GLY A 186 -16.13 22.57 21.77
N ARG A 187 -15.68 22.16 22.96
CA ARG A 187 -16.55 22.17 24.14
C ARG A 187 -16.99 23.63 24.33
N LYS A 188 -18.23 23.92 23.95
CA LYS A 188 -18.93 25.13 24.41
C LYS A 188 -18.81 25.17 25.93
N LYS A 189 -18.20 26.24 26.46
CA LYS A 189 -18.30 26.61 27.86
C LYS A 189 -19.79 26.93 28.11
N ASP A 190 -20.45 26.10 28.91
CA ASP A 190 -21.67 26.51 29.58
C ASP A 190 -21.27 27.46 30.72
N ASP A 191 -21.47 28.75 30.49
CA ASP A 191 -21.45 29.79 31.52
C ASP A 191 -22.82 29.82 32.19
N SER A 192 -22.99 29.01 33.23
CA SER A 192 -24.15 29.11 34.12
C SER A 192 -23.72 28.87 35.57
N SER A 193 -23.22 29.91 36.26
CA SER A 193 -23.36 30.09 37.71
C SER A 193 -22.75 31.41 38.19
N ARG A 194 -23.47 32.51 38.01
CA ARG A 194 -23.30 33.74 38.80
C ARG A 194 -24.58 34.01 39.59
N LYS A 195 -24.64 33.48 40.82
CA LYS A 195 -25.40 34.08 41.93
C LYS A 195 -24.66 33.78 43.23
N HIS A 196 -23.70 34.65 43.59
CA HIS A 196 -23.19 34.71 44.95
C HIS A 196 -23.84 35.92 45.65
N ILE A 197 -24.41 35.62 46.80
CA ILE A 197 -25.31 36.44 47.61
C ILE A 197 -24.50 37.53 48.33
N GLN A 198 -24.98 38.77 48.27
CA GLN A 198 -24.52 39.86 49.13
C GLN A 198 -25.49 40.08 50.29
N GLY A 199 -24.92 40.33 51.48
CA GLY A 199 -25.55 40.96 52.65
C GLY A 199 -25.70 40.00 53.83
N ARG A 200 -25.27 40.28 55.07
CA ARG A 200 -24.65 41.43 55.76
C ARG A 200 -23.99 40.85 57.03
N PRO A 201 -22.96 41.48 57.62
CA PRO A 201 -22.47 41.09 58.94
C PRO A 201 -23.29 41.78 60.03
N ASN A 202 -23.55 41.11 61.15
CA ASN A 202 -23.80 41.78 62.41
C ASN A 202 -23.19 41.01 63.58
N SER A 203 -22.42 41.79 64.33
CA SER A 203 -21.76 41.59 65.61
C SER A 203 -22.58 40.87 66.69
N ILE A 204 -21.87 40.20 67.63
CA ILE A 204 -21.89 40.36 69.11
C ILE A 204 -21.21 39.09 69.70
N ARG A 205 -19.96 39.12 70.18
CA ARG A 205 -19.40 39.49 71.52
C ARG A 205 -19.79 38.57 72.70
N ARG A 206 -18.72 38.00 73.30
CA ARG A 206 -18.54 37.53 74.72
C ARG A 206 -19.26 36.22 75.10
N GLN A 207 -18.68 35.32 75.90
CA GLN A 207 -17.62 35.43 76.92
C GLN A 207 -16.47 34.45 76.69
#